data_AF-A0A534AAH5-F1
#
_entry.id   AF-A0A534AAH5-F1
#
_cell.length_a   1.000
_cell.length_b   1.000
_cell.length_c   1.000
_cell.angle_alpha   90.00
_cell.angle_beta   90.00
_cell.angle_gamma   90.00
#
_symmetry.space_group_name_H-M   'P 1'
#
loop_
_entity.id
_entity.type
_entity.pdbx_description
1 polymer ?
#
loop_
_entity_poly.entity_id
_entity_poly.type
_entity_poly.pdbx_seq_one_letter_code
_entity_poly.pdbx_strand_id
1 'polypeptide(L)'
;MSRWKAAGIHLGISLIIAILIGSMIYFVWYPPPYFTVAGGSTLILLIMGVDVVIGPCLTLAVFRTGKRGLKFDLGVIAILQFVAFCYGLSVITAARPVFLVAEMDRFVPVSAYQLEDADLAKASRPEFSTRSWTGPRLVGAVLPKGDTSDLTISALAGKDIDKLPKYYVPYNEAVAALLAHAHPISALKEKAPQLSAEIDRLIAQSEAPATELVYVPLEGRVDSYTMVLSKRTGQPLGVLAFDPW
;
A
#
# COMPACT_ATOMS: atom_id res chain seq x y z
N MET A 1 -10.84 -41.98 7.70
CA MET A 1 -10.17 -40.71 8.04
C MET A 1 -10.94 -40.06 9.19
N SER A 2 -10.26 -39.56 10.23
CA SER A 2 -10.92 -38.85 11.33
C SER A 2 -11.22 -37.39 10.95
N ARG A 3 -12.20 -36.75 11.62
CA ARG A 3 -12.53 -35.34 11.43
C ARG A 3 -11.33 -34.40 11.70
N TRP A 4 -10.50 -34.75 12.67
CA TRP A 4 -9.27 -34.04 13.00
C TRP A 4 -8.23 -34.10 11.89
N LYS A 5 -8.06 -35.29 11.27
CA LYS A 5 -7.15 -35.44 10.13
C LYS A 5 -7.65 -34.64 8.91
N ALA A 6 -8.97 -34.65 8.66
CA ALA A 6 -9.57 -33.86 7.58
C ALA A 6 -9.37 -32.35 7.78
N ALA A 7 -9.67 -31.85 8.99
CA ALA A 7 -9.49 -30.45 9.34
C ALA A 7 -8.01 -30.03 9.31
N GLY A 8 -7.10 -30.89 9.76
CA GLY A 8 -5.66 -30.63 9.72
C GLY A 8 -5.10 -30.55 8.29
N ILE A 9 -5.56 -31.41 7.38
CA ILE A 9 -5.20 -31.33 5.96
C ILE A 9 -5.73 -30.02 5.35
N HIS A 10 -6.99 -29.66 5.64
CA HIS A 10 -7.56 -28.40 5.17
C HIS A 10 -6.75 -27.20 5.69
N LEU A 11 -6.47 -27.15 7.00
CA LEU A 11 -5.65 -26.10 7.60
C LEU A 11 -4.28 -25.99 6.92
N GLY A 12 -3.61 -27.11 6.65
CA GLY A 12 -2.32 -27.12 5.95
C GLY A 12 -2.41 -26.53 4.54
N ILE A 13 -3.45 -26.87 3.78
CA ILE A 13 -3.70 -26.30 2.45
C ILE A 13 -3.97 -24.79 2.55
N SER A 14 -4.86 -24.37 3.46
CA SER A 14 -5.16 -22.95 3.69
C SER A 14 -3.92 -22.16 4.07
N LEU A 15 -3.04 -22.71 4.90
CA LEU A 15 -1.81 -22.06 5.32
C LEU A 15 -0.82 -21.88 4.16
N ILE A 16 -0.66 -22.90 3.32
CA ILE A 16 0.19 -22.80 2.13
C ILE A 16 -0.32 -21.70 1.19
N ILE A 17 -1.62 -21.66 0.92
CA ILE A 17 -2.23 -20.62 0.07
C ILE A 17 -2.04 -19.24 0.70
N ALA A 18 -2.28 -19.10 2.00
CA ALA A 18 -2.12 -17.85 2.72
C ALA A 18 -0.67 -17.34 2.68
N ILE A 19 0.33 -18.22 2.84
CA ILE A 19 1.75 -17.86 2.75
C ILE A 19 2.11 -17.41 1.33
N LEU A 20 1.68 -18.14 0.31
CA LEU A 20 2.00 -17.80 -1.09
C LEU A 20 1.40 -16.43 -1.47
N ILE A 21 0.13 -16.22 -1.18
CA ILE A 21 -0.59 -15.00 -1.52
C ILE A 21 -0.14 -13.84 -0.65
N GLY A 22 0.04 -14.06 0.66
CA GLY A 22 0.58 -13.07 1.58
C GLY A 22 1.98 -12.59 1.17
N SER A 23 2.85 -13.52 0.73
CA SER A 23 4.18 -13.18 0.21
C SER A 23 4.09 -12.36 -1.07
N MET A 24 3.24 -12.75 -2.02
CA MET A 24 3.02 -11.97 -3.25
C MET A 24 2.51 -10.57 -2.93
N ILE A 25 1.53 -10.44 -2.04
CA ILE A 25 0.98 -9.13 -1.62
C ILE A 25 2.09 -8.28 -1.02
N TYR A 26 2.86 -8.82 -0.07
CA TYR A 26 3.87 -8.07 0.67
C TYR A 26 5.08 -7.69 -0.21
N PHE A 27 5.61 -8.61 -1.02
CA PHE A 27 6.82 -8.35 -1.80
C PHE A 27 6.55 -7.66 -3.15
N VAL A 28 5.36 -7.84 -3.72
CA VAL A 28 5.06 -7.36 -5.08
C VAL A 28 4.08 -6.18 -5.08
N TRP A 29 2.98 -6.23 -4.33
CA TRP A 29 1.95 -5.19 -4.39
C TRP A 29 2.11 -4.09 -3.34
N TYR A 30 2.63 -4.44 -2.17
CA TYR A 30 2.81 -3.55 -1.03
C TYR A 30 4.23 -3.67 -0.47
N PRO A 31 5.29 -3.46 -1.27
CA PRO A 31 6.65 -3.54 -0.74
C PRO A 31 6.81 -2.57 0.44
N PRO A 32 7.58 -2.92 1.48
CA PRO A 32 7.88 -1.98 2.56
C PRO A 32 8.45 -0.68 1.99
N PRO A 33 8.04 0.49 2.52
CA PRO A 33 7.20 0.71 3.70
C PRO A 33 5.68 0.77 3.43
N TYR A 34 5.24 0.62 2.17
CA TYR A 34 3.86 0.88 1.75
C TYR A 34 2.82 -0.08 2.33
N PHE A 35 3.23 -1.29 2.75
CA PHE A 35 2.34 -2.21 3.46
C PHE A 35 1.72 -1.58 4.70
N THR A 36 2.53 -0.91 5.51
CA THR A 36 2.06 -0.25 6.74
C THR A 36 1.26 1.00 6.40
N VAL A 37 1.81 1.85 5.51
CA VAL A 37 1.21 3.13 5.10
C VAL A 37 -0.18 2.96 4.49
N ALA A 38 -0.39 1.89 3.71
CA ALA A 38 -1.67 1.61 3.06
C ALA A 38 -2.67 0.80 3.93
N GLY A 39 -2.32 0.47 5.18
CA GLY A 39 -3.17 -0.31 6.09
C GLY A 39 -3.25 -1.80 5.72
N GLY A 40 -2.19 -2.38 5.16
CA GLY A 40 -2.15 -3.77 4.69
C GLY A 40 -2.38 -4.82 5.79
N SER A 41 -2.17 -4.48 7.06
CA SER A 41 -2.38 -5.38 8.21
C SER A 41 -3.84 -5.82 8.35
N THR A 42 -4.80 -4.90 8.31
CA THR A 42 -6.24 -5.21 8.33
C THR A 42 -6.65 -6.06 7.13
N LEU A 43 -6.02 -5.79 5.98
CA LEU A 43 -6.33 -6.43 4.71
C LEU A 43 -5.90 -7.90 4.69
N ILE A 44 -4.71 -8.20 5.22
CA ILE A 44 -4.21 -9.57 5.37
C ILE A 44 -5.00 -10.33 6.45
N LEU A 45 -5.34 -9.68 7.57
CA LEU A 45 -6.10 -10.30 8.66
C LEU A 45 -7.46 -10.83 8.21
N LEU A 46 -8.15 -10.11 7.33
CA LEU A 46 -9.47 -10.53 6.84
C LEU A 46 -9.38 -11.80 5.98
N ILE A 47 -8.41 -11.89 5.06
CA ILE A 47 -8.25 -13.07 4.20
C ILE A 47 -7.75 -14.26 5.01
N MET A 48 -6.72 -14.06 5.86
CA MET A 48 -6.21 -15.15 6.69
C MET A 48 -7.24 -15.64 7.70
N GLY A 49 -8.05 -14.75 8.29
CA GLY A 49 -9.08 -15.13 9.25
C GLY A 49 -10.13 -16.06 8.65
N VAL A 50 -10.59 -15.78 7.43
CA VAL A 50 -11.61 -16.62 6.76
C VAL A 50 -11.02 -17.98 6.37
N ASP A 51 -9.88 -18.00 5.67
CA ASP A 51 -9.37 -19.24 5.08
C ASP A 51 -8.64 -20.15 6.08
N VAL A 52 -7.93 -19.58 7.04
CA VAL A 52 -7.12 -20.33 8.01
C VAL A 52 -7.94 -20.76 9.23
N VAL A 53 -9.00 -20.02 9.59
CA VAL A 53 -9.81 -20.33 10.78
C VAL A 53 -11.16 -20.92 10.40
N ILE A 54 -11.99 -20.18 9.64
CA ILE A 54 -13.39 -20.56 9.42
C ILE A 54 -13.49 -21.87 8.60
N GLY A 55 -12.73 -22.01 7.52
CA GLY A 55 -12.73 -23.21 6.68
C GLY A 55 -12.43 -24.51 7.45
N PRO A 56 -11.28 -24.60 8.16
CA PRO A 56 -10.95 -25.76 8.98
C PRO A 56 -11.95 -26.03 10.12
N CYS A 57 -12.47 -24.99 10.77
CA CYS A 57 -13.49 -25.14 11.82
C CYS A 57 -14.81 -25.72 11.25
N LEU A 58 -15.29 -25.22 10.12
CA LEU A 58 -16.49 -25.75 9.45
C LEU A 58 -16.26 -27.20 8.98
N THR A 59 -15.08 -27.49 8.45
CA THR A 59 -14.69 -28.85 8.08
C THR A 59 -14.73 -29.78 9.29
N LEU A 60 -14.16 -29.35 10.43
CA LEU A 60 -14.17 -30.13 11.67
C LEU A 60 -15.60 -30.38 12.17
N ALA A 61 -16.46 -29.37 12.12
CA ALA A 61 -17.84 -29.43 12.60
C ALA A 61 -18.71 -30.37 11.75
N VAL A 62 -18.56 -30.32 10.42
CA VAL A 62 -19.41 -31.06 9.49
C VAL A 62 -18.88 -32.46 9.19
N PHE A 63 -17.57 -32.71 9.34
CA PHE A 63 -16.98 -33.99 8.98
C PHE A 63 -17.43 -35.13 9.90
N ARG A 64 -18.27 -36.01 9.34
CA ARG A 64 -18.73 -37.25 10.00
C ARG A 64 -18.61 -38.43 9.04
N THR A 65 -17.77 -39.40 9.40
CA THR A 65 -17.60 -40.64 8.63
C THR A 65 -18.95 -41.33 8.42
N GLY A 66 -19.25 -41.73 7.18
CA GLY A 66 -20.51 -42.40 6.82
C GLY A 66 -21.70 -41.47 6.53
N LYS A 67 -21.57 -40.14 6.68
CA LYS A 67 -22.63 -39.19 6.31
C LYS A 67 -22.79 -39.16 4.78
N ARG A 68 -23.98 -39.56 4.27
CA ARG A 68 -24.30 -39.59 2.83
C ARG A 68 -24.02 -38.26 2.10
N GLY A 69 -24.30 -37.13 2.76
CA GLY A 69 -24.09 -35.78 2.22
C GLY A 69 -22.69 -35.19 2.41
N LEU A 70 -21.74 -35.91 3.03
CA LEU A 70 -20.47 -35.30 3.45
C LEU A 70 -19.67 -34.67 2.29
N LYS A 71 -19.65 -35.31 1.12
CA LYS A 71 -18.94 -34.77 -0.05
C LYS A 71 -19.58 -33.47 -0.56
N PHE A 72 -20.91 -33.41 -0.55
CA PHE A 72 -21.64 -32.20 -0.91
C PHE A 72 -21.35 -31.08 0.08
N ASP A 73 -21.43 -31.37 1.39
CA ASP A 73 -21.16 -30.35 2.41
C ASP A 73 -19.74 -29.77 2.30
N LEU A 74 -18.73 -30.64 2.15
CA LEU A 74 -17.34 -30.21 1.97
C LEU A 74 -17.14 -29.45 0.66
N GLY A 75 -17.84 -29.84 -0.41
CA GLY A 75 -17.85 -29.12 -1.67
C GLY A 75 -18.43 -27.71 -1.54
N VAL A 76 -19.56 -27.56 -0.84
CA VAL A 76 -20.16 -26.25 -0.56
C VAL A 76 -19.22 -25.38 0.26
N ILE A 77 -18.61 -25.93 1.32
CA ILE A 77 -17.61 -25.19 2.12
C ILE A 77 -16.46 -24.72 1.23
N ALA A 78 -15.90 -25.60 0.40
CA ALA A 78 -14.79 -25.25 -0.49
C ALA A 78 -15.18 -24.18 -1.52
N ILE A 79 -16.38 -24.25 -2.10
CA ILE A 79 -16.87 -23.24 -3.06
C ILE A 79 -17.05 -21.88 -2.37
N LEU A 80 -17.71 -21.85 -1.20
CA LEU A 80 -17.92 -20.60 -0.46
C LEU A 80 -16.59 -19.96 -0.06
N GLN A 81 -15.64 -20.78 0.39
CA GLN A 81 -14.30 -20.32 0.75
C GLN A 81 -13.54 -19.78 -0.47
N PHE A 82 -13.59 -20.49 -1.60
CA PHE A 82 -12.98 -20.01 -2.85
C PHE A 82 -13.58 -18.67 -3.32
N VAL A 83 -14.90 -18.52 -3.27
CA VAL A 83 -15.58 -17.26 -3.61
C VAL A 83 -15.17 -16.13 -2.66
N ALA A 84 -15.12 -16.39 -1.35
CA ALA A 84 -14.69 -15.42 -0.36
C ALA A 84 -13.23 -14.99 -0.57
N PHE A 85 -12.35 -15.95 -0.87
CA PHE A 85 -10.95 -15.70 -1.21
C PHE A 85 -10.82 -14.84 -2.46
N CYS A 86 -11.52 -15.18 -3.56
CA CYS A 86 -11.51 -14.38 -4.79
C CYS A 86 -12.02 -12.95 -4.57
N TYR A 87 -13.09 -12.80 -3.79
CA TYR A 87 -13.60 -11.48 -3.42
C TYR A 87 -12.57 -10.68 -2.62
N GLY A 88 -11.99 -11.28 -1.57
CA GLY A 88 -10.92 -10.67 -0.79
C GLY A 88 -9.77 -10.22 -1.68
N LEU A 89 -9.26 -11.10 -2.54
CA LEU A 89 -8.17 -10.80 -3.47
C LEU A 89 -8.52 -9.66 -4.45
N SER A 90 -9.78 -9.58 -4.92
CA SER A 90 -10.23 -8.49 -5.79
C SER A 90 -10.19 -7.13 -5.07
N VAL A 91 -10.60 -7.08 -3.80
CA VAL A 91 -10.54 -5.88 -2.96
C VAL A 91 -9.10 -5.44 -2.75
N ILE A 92 -8.18 -6.38 -2.46
CA ILE A 92 -6.74 -6.10 -2.33
C ILE A 92 -6.18 -5.55 -3.64
N THR A 93 -6.52 -6.19 -4.74
CA THR A 93 -6.05 -5.79 -6.07
C THR A 93 -6.47 -4.36 -6.38
N ALA A 94 -7.71 -3.97 -6.05
CA ALA A 94 -8.20 -2.61 -6.24
C ALA A 94 -7.54 -1.62 -5.27
N ALA A 95 -7.27 -2.01 -4.03
CA ALA A 95 -6.68 -1.17 -3.00
C ALA A 95 -5.15 -1.00 -3.13
N ARG A 96 -4.47 -1.76 -3.99
CA ARG A 96 -3.01 -1.73 -4.09
C ARG A 96 -2.49 -0.33 -4.50
N PRO A 97 -1.43 0.18 -3.88
CA PRO A 97 -0.78 1.41 -4.32
C PRO A 97 -0.15 1.20 -5.70
N VAL A 98 -0.45 2.09 -6.64
CA VAL A 98 0.06 2.03 -8.03
C VAL A 98 0.97 3.19 -8.37
N PHE A 99 0.85 4.31 -7.66
CA PHE A 99 1.78 5.43 -7.70
C PHE A 99 2.12 5.89 -6.28
N LEU A 100 3.33 6.42 -6.14
CA LEU A 100 3.70 7.29 -5.04
C LEU A 100 3.97 8.65 -5.67
N VAL A 101 3.04 9.59 -5.45
CA VAL A 101 3.08 10.91 -6.08
C VAL A 101 3.76 11.89 -5.13
N ALA A 102 4.85 12.50 -5.59
CA ALA A 102 5.44 13.65 -4.95
C ALA A 102 4.71 14.91 -5.39
N GLU A 103 3.95 15.49 -4.48
CA GLU A 103 3.41 16.83 -4.63
C GLU A 103 4.46 17.89 -4.27
N MET A 104 4.03 19.14 -4.17
CA MET A 104 4.90 20.26 -3.82
C MET A 104 5.49 20.14 -2.40
N ASP A 105 4.76 19.54 -1.46
CA ASP A 105 5.12 19.52 -0.03
C ASP A 105 5.09 18.13 0.61
N ARG A 106 4.55 17.11 -0.06
CA ARG A 106 4.34 15.78 0.52
C ARG A 106 4.41 14.66 -0.51
N PHE A 107 4.40 13.43 0.01
CA PHE A 107 4.09 12.25 -0.79
C PHE A 107 2.66 11.76 -0.54
N VAL A 108 2.00 11.34 -1.61
CA VAL A 108 0.67 10.72 -1.58
C VAL A 108 0.70 9.37 -2.29
N PRO A 109 0.47 8.25 -1.57
CA PRO A 109 0.30 6.95 -2.20
C PRO A 109 -1.09 6.86 -2.84
N VAL A 110 -1.13 6.64 -4.16
CA VAL A 110 -2.37 6.55 -4.92
C VAL A 110 -2.66 5.09 -5.25
N SER A 111 -3.80 4.59 -4.78
CA SER A 111 -4.30 3.24 -5.02
C SER A 111 -4.98 3.08 -6.37
N ALA A 112 -5.01 1.85 -6.88
CA ALA A 112 -5.57 1.49 -8.18
C ALA A 112 -7.03 1.96 -8.38
N TYR A 113 -7.85 1.86 -7.33
CA TYR A 113 -9.25 2.26 -7.34
C TYR A 113 -9.48 3.79 -7.33
N GLN A 114 -8.47 4.59 -6.96
CA GLN A 114 -8.58 6.05 -6.89
C GLN A 114 -8.39 6.74 -8.25
N LEU A 115 -7.92 5.98 -9.25
CA LEU A 115 -7.70 6.47 -10.60
C LEU A 115 -8.82 5.98 -11.50
N GLU A 116 -9.48 6.90 -12.20
CA GLU A 116 -10.43 6.55 -13.24
C GLU A 116 -9.72 6.31 -14.57
N ASP A 117 -10.29 5.44 -15.41
CA ASP A 117 -9.73 5.16 -16.74
C ASP A 117 -9.71 6.43 -17.62
N ALA A 118 -10.67 7.33 -17.43
CA ALA A 118 -10.73 8.61 -18.14
C ALA A 118 -9.59 9.56 -17.76
N ASP A 119 -9.07 9.48 -16.53
CA ASP A 119 -7.95 10.29 -16.06
C ASP A 119 -6.61 9.69 -16.49
N LEU A 120 -6.49 8.36 -16.45
CA LEU A 120 -5.33 7.63 -17.00
C LEU A 120 -5.17 7.83 -18.51
N ALA A 121 -6.28 7.89 -19.25
CA ALA A 121 -6.25 8.17 -20.69
C ALA A 121 -5.71 9.58 -21.01
N LYS A 122 -5.76 10.51 -20.05
CA LYS A 122 -5.22 11.87 -20.17
C LYS A 122 -3.79 11.99 -19.63
N ALA A 123 -3.16 10.89 -19.25
CA ALA A 123 -1.81 10.90 -18.71
C ALA A 123 -0.84 11.66 -19.62
N SER A 124 0.00 12.49 -19.01
CA SER A 124 1.01 13.29 -19.74
C SER A 124 2.00 12.41 -20.50
N ARG A 125 2.21 11.16 -20.06
CA ARG A 125 3.11 10.18 -20.66
C ARG A 125 2.52 8.76 -20.61
N PRO A 126 2.87 7.89 -21.59
CA PRO A 126 2.37 6.51 -21.62
C PRO A 126 2.67 5.70 -20.36
N GLU A 127 3.82 5.92 -19.71
CA GLU A 127 4.21 5.25 -18.46
C GLU A 127 3.31 5.60 -17.27
N PHE A 128 2.55 6.70 -17.33
CA PHE A 128 1.61 7.12 -16.29
C PHE A 128 0.15 6.75 -16.63
N SER A 129 -0.10 6.21 -17.83
CA SER A 129 -1.43 5.81 -18.29
C SER A 129 -1.88 4.43 -17.78
N THR A 130 -1.06 3.74 -16.99
CA THR A 130 -1.33 2.37 -16.54
C THR A 130 -1.14 2.20 -15.05
N ARG A 131 -1.97 1.32 -14.46
CA ARG A 131 -1.89 0.92 -13.06
C ARG A 131 -0.78 -0.12 -12.89
N SER A 132 0.23 0.19 -12.08
CA SER A 132 1.33 -0.73 -11.81
C SER A 132 0.84 -2.04 -11.15
N TRP A 133 1.52 -3.14 -11.47
CA TRP A 133 1.27 -4.46 -10.89
C TRP A 133 2.39 -4.93 -9.95
N THR A 134 3.49 -4.18 -9.88
CA THR A 134 4.71 -4.54 -9.13
C THR A 134 5.06 -3.47 -8.11
N GLY A 135 4.04 -2.86 -7.50
CA GLY A 135 4.17 -1.81 -6.50
C GLY A 135 4.09 -0.40 -7.07
N PRO A 136 4.11 0.62 -6.22
CA PRO A 136 3.90 2.00 -6.64
C PRO A 136 5.05 2.54 -7.48
N ARG A 137 4.73 3.20 -8.59
CA ARG A 137 5.71 3.98 -9.37
C ARG A 137 5.90 5.34 -8.72
N LEU A 138 7.15 5.69 -8.43
CA LEU A 138 7.50 7.02 -7.91
C LEU A 138 7.42 8.05 -9.04
N VAL A 139 6.56 9.05 -8.87
CA VAL A 139 6.29 10.11 -9.84
C VAL A 139 6.17 11.46 -9.14
N GLY A 140 6.31 12.55 -9.88
CA GLY A 140 5.99 13.89 -9.41
C GLY A 140 4.66 14.36 -9.98
N ALA A 141 3.99 15.28 -9.29
CA ALA A 141 2.87 16.05 -9.82
C ALA A 141 3.18 17.54 -9.72
N VAL A 142 3.04 18.26 -10.84
CA VAL A 142 3.40 19.68 -10.90
C VAL A 142 2.18 20.51 -11.30
N LEU A 143 1.95 21.59 -10.56
CA LEU A 143 0.87 22.53 -10.83
C LEU A 143 1.02 23.14 -12.25
N PRO A 144 -0.08 23.29 -13.01
CA PRO A 144 -0.04 23.94 -14.30
C PRO A 144 0.42 25.41 -14.15
N LYS A 145 1.21 25.88 -15.10
CA LYS A 145 1.59 27.30 -15.18
C LYS A 145 0.42 28.09 -15.76
N GLY A 146 -0.31 28.83 -14.92
CA GLY A 146 -1.40 29.71 -15.36
C GLY A 146 -2.76 29.24 -14.84
N ASP A 147 -3.67 28.87 -15.75
CA ASP A 147 -5.05 28.53 -15.40
C ASP A 147 -5.13 27.25 -14.55
N THR A 148 -5.66 27.39 -13.34
CA THR A 148 -5.88 26.31 -12.37
C THR A 148 -7.36 25.92 -12.26
N SER A 149 -8.24 26.46 -13.10
CA SER A 149 -9.69 26.19 -13.06
C SER A 149 -10.01 24.69 -13.12
N ASP A 150 -9.28 23.94 -13.94
CA ASP A 150 -9.38 22.49 -14.03
C ASP A 150 -9.12 21.78 -12.70
N LEU A 151 -8.12 22.22 -11.94
CA LEU A 151 -7.80 21.67 -10.62
C LEU A 151 -8.87 22.06 -9.61
N THR A 152 -9.35 23.30 -9.63
CA THR A 152 -10.44 23.74 -8.75
C THR A 152 -11.71 22.92 -8.98
N ILE A 153 -12.10 22.70 -10.24
CA ILE A 153 -13.26 21.88 -10.60
C ILE A 153 -13.05 20.42 -10.17
N SER A 154 -11.85 19.87 -10.38
CA SER A 154 -11.52 18.50 -9.97
C SER A 154 -11.57 18.34 -8.44
N ALA A 155 -11.07 19.33 -7.70
CA ALA A 155 -11.09 19.35 -6.24
C ALA A 155 -12.52 19.39 -5.70
N LEU A 156 -13.44 20.13 -6.35
CA LEU A 156 -14.88 20.11 -6.01
C LEU A 156 -15.50 18.71 -6.22
N ALA A 157 -14.94 17.89 -7.11
CA ALA A 157 -15.30 16.49 -7.31
C ALA A 157 -14.53 15.51 -6.41
N GLY A 158 -13.73 16.00 -5.46
CA GLY A 158 -12.93 15.19 -4.54
C GLY A 158 -11.64 14.61 -5.14
N LYS A 159 -11.19 15.12 -6.28
CA LYS A 159 -9.94 14.73 -6.95
C LYS A 159 -8.91 15.84 -6.83
N ASP A 160 -7.82 15.55 -6.15
CA ASP A 160 -6.65 16.43 -6.09
C ASP A 160 -5.64 16.05 -7.19
N ILE A 161 -4.56 16.81 -7.32
CA ILE A 161 -3.56 16.68 -8.39
C ILE A 161 -2.91 15.28 -8.42
N ASP A 162 -2.80 14.62 -7.27
CA ASP A 162 -2.32 13.24 -7.12
C ASP A 162 -3.19 12.24 -7.89
N LYS A 163 -4.48 12.51 -8.12
CA LYS A 163 -5.39 11.60 -8.86
C LYS A 163 -5.52 11.97 -10.34
N LEU A 164 -4.70 12.89 -10.83
CA LEU A 164 -4.79 13.43 -12.18
C LEU A 164 -3.48 13.20 -12.96
N PRO A 165 -3.31 12.01 -13.60
CA PRO A 165 -2.11 11.65 -14.36
C PRO A 165 -1.70 12.64 -15.46
N LYS A 166 -2.63 13.50 -15.91
CA LYS A 166 -2.33 14.61 -16.84
C LYS A 166 -1.30 15.61 -16.30
N TYR A 167 -1.14 15.70 -14.98
CA TYR A 167 -0.15 16.56 -14.31
C TYR A 167 1.10 15.81 -13.83
N TYR A 168 1.18 14.51 -14.11
CA TYR A 168 2.33 13.73 -13.68
C TYR A 168 3.57 14.07 -14.50
N VAL A 169 4.72 14.04 -13.82
CA VAL A 169 6.05 14.20 -14.39
C VAL A 169 6.98 13.15 -13.78
N PRO A 170 8.12 12.84 -14.41
CA PRO A 170 9.22 12.16 -13.77
C PRO A 170 9.55 12.78 -12.42
N TYR A 171 9.78 11.94 -11.42
CA TYR A 171 9.99 12.37 -10.04
C TYR A 171 11.06 13.46 -9.89
N ASN A 172 12.15 13.36 -10.63
CA ASN A 172 13.25 14.33 -10.61
C ASN A 172 12.81 15.76 -10.97
N GLU A 173 11.71 15.95 -11.71
CA GLU A 173 11.16 17.27 -12.03
C GLU A 173 10.42 17.91 -10.83
N ALA A 174 9.91 17.11 -9.89
CA ALA A 174 9.22 17.59 -8.68
C ALA A 174 10.15 17.76 -7.46
N VAL A 175 11.33 17.12 -7.47
CA VAL A 175 12.28 17.11 -6.34
C VAL A 175 12.60 18.50 -5.81
N ALA A 176 12.85 19.49 -6.69
CA ALA A 176 13.22 20.82 -6.26
C ALA A 176 12.11 21.52 -5.45
N ALA A 177 10.85 21.36 -5.86
CA ALA A 177 9.70 21.92 -5.17
C ALA A 177 9.48 21.21 -3.81
N LEU A 178 9.60 19.87 -3.82
CA LEU A 178 9.48 19.05 -2.62
C LEU A 178 10.55 19.41 -1.57
N LEU A 179 11.82 19.53 -1.98
CA LEU A 179 12.91 19.88 -1.09
C LEU A 179 12.82 21.31 -0.54
N ALA A 180 12.12 22.22 -1.23
CA ALA A 180 11.87 23.57 -0.74
C ALA A 180 10.93 23.60 0.48
N HIS A 181 10.07 22.58 0.62
CA HIS A 181 9.16 22.42 1.76
C HIS A 181 9.66 21.40 2.80
N ALA A 182 10.82 20.79 2.56
CA ALA A 182 11.36 19.78 3.44
C ALA A 182 11.98 20.37 4.71
N HIS A 183 11.82 19.65 5.82
CA HIS A 183 12.36 20.02 7.12
C HIS A 183 13.65 19.25 7.43
N PRO A 184 14.62 19.84 8.14
CA PRO A 184 15.84 19.14 8.51
C PRO A 184 15.53 17.97 9.46
N ILE A 185 16.23 16.84 9.31
CA ILE A 185 16.00 15.65 10.15
C ILE A 185 16.21 15.93 11.65
N SER A 186 16.98 16.95 12.01
CA SER A 186 17.16 17.40 13.39
C SER A 186 15.84 17.85 14.03
N ALA A 187 14.99 18.56 13.29
CA ALA A 187 13.68 18.97 13.78
C ALA A 187 12.76 17.76 14.05
N LEU A 188 12.93 16.66 13.30
CA LEU A 188 12.19 15.43 13.56
C LEU A 188 12.64 14.77 14.87
N LYS A 189 13.95 14.75 15.17
CA LYS A 189 14.48 14.22 16.43
C LYS A 189 13.95 14.99 17.65
N GLU A 190 13.82 16.31 17.53
CA GLU A 190 13.27 17.16 18.59
C GLU A 190 11.77 16.91 18.82
N LYS A 191 11.00 16.77 17.73
CA LYS A 191 9.55 16.53 17.79
C LYS A 191 9.20 15.08 18.17
N ALA A 192 10.05 14.13 17.84
CA ALA A 192 9.83 12.69 18.06
C ALA A 192 11.02 12.02 18.78
N PRO A 193 11.34 12.39 20.05
CA PRO A 193 12.45 11.77 20.79
C PRO A 193 12.33 10.23 20.89
N GLN A 194 11.09 9.72 20.92
CA GLN A 194 10.80 8.28 20.92
C GLN A 194 11.29 7.54 19.67
N LEU A 195 11.48 8.25 18.55
CA LEU A 195 12.00 7.68 17.30
C LEU A 195 13.50 7.90 17.12
N SER A 196 14.22 8.45 18.10
CA SER A 196 15.65 8.80 17.92
C SER A 196 16.49 7.62 17.45
N ALA A 197 16.30 6.43 18.01
CA ALA A 197 17.04 5.24 17.61
C ALA A 197 16.77 4.82 16.16
N GLU A 198 15.54 4.98 15.68
CA GLU A 198 15.18 4.68 14.29
C GLU A 198 15.73 5.73 13.32
N ILE A 199 15.69 7.00 13.72
CA ILE A 199 16.31 8.10 12.96
C ILE A 199 17.82 7.92 12.88
N ASP A 200 18.49 7.55 13.98
CA ASP A 200 19.93 7.27 14.00
C ASP A 200 20.30 6.10 13.09
N ARG A 201 19.47 5.06 13.08
CA ARG A 201 19.63 3.93 12.16
C ARG A 201 19.50 4.35 10.71
N LEU A 202 18.50 5.18 10.36
CA LEU A 202 18.33 5.69 9.00
C LEU A 202 19.51 6.57 8.57
N ILE A 203 20.01 7.43 9.46
CA ILE A 203 21.21 8.23 9.20
C ILE A 203 22.41 7.33 8.90
N ALA A 204 22.65 6.32 9.75
CA ALA A 204 23.76 5.39 9.56
C ALA A 204 23.64 4.58 8.25
N GLN A 205 22.44 4.15 7.88
CA GLN A 205 22.18 3.41 6.64
C GLN A 205 22.29 4.27 5.38
N SER A 206 22.07 5.57 5.49
CA SER A 206 22.12 6.49 4.34
C SER A 206 23.55 6.80 3.86
N GLU A 207 24.56 6.46 4.66
CA GLU A 207 25.97 6.85 4.45
C GLU A 207 26.18 8.37 4.26
N ALA A 208 25.20 9.19 4.65
CA ALA A 208 25.21 10.64 4.53
C ALA A 208 25.18 11.29 5.93
N PRO A 209 25.77 12.49 6.09
CA PRO A 209 25.67 13.22 7.35
C PRO A 209 24.21 13.63 7.59
N ALA A 210 23.79 13.71 8.85
CA ALA A 210 22.43 14.09 9.23
C ALA A 210 21.99 15.45 8.63
N THR A 211 22.94 16.37 8.39
CA THR A 211 22.70 17.67 7.75
C THR A 211 22.28 17.58 6.29
N GLU A 212 22.55 16.45 5.64
CA GLU A 212 22.11 16.12 4.28
C GLU A 212 20.81 15.33 4.25
N LEU A 213 20.17 15.09 5.41
CA LEU A 213 18.87 14.44 5.47
C LEU A 213 17.77 15.44 5.84
N VAL A 214 16.68 15.34 5.10
CA VAL A 214 15.47 16.12 5.31
C VAL A 214 14.27 15.19 5.35
N TYR A 215 13.14 15.70 5.79
CA TYR A 215 11.89 14.96 5.80
C TYR A 215 10.73 15.79 5.27
N VAL A 216 9.73 15.11 4.72
CA VAL A 216 8.45 15.66 4.27
C VAL A 216 7.31 14.75 4.74
N PRO A 217 6.09 15.29 4.84
CA PRO A 217 4.90 14.48 5.05
C PRO A 217 4.73 13.36 4.02
N LEU A 218 4.26 12.21 4.50
CA LEU A 218 3.73 11.11 3.70
C LEU A 218 2.32 10.82 4.17
N GLU A 219 1.36 10.99 3.28
CA GLU A 219 -0.02 10.62 3.57
C GLU A 219 -0.11 9.09 3.72
N GLY A 220 -0.79 8.65 4.78
CA GLY A 220 -1.16 7.25 4.95
C GLY A 220 -2.67 7.11 5.00
N ARG A 221 -3.13 5.87 4.82
CA ARG A 221 -4.56 5.58 4.75
C ARG A 221 -5.27 5.74 6.11
N VAL A 222 -4.55 5.43 7.19
CA VAL A 222 -5.08 5.40 8.56
C VAL A 222 -4.34 6.42 9.42
N ASP A 223 -3.01 6.38 9.40
CA ASP A 223 -2.12 7.29 10.11
C ASP A 223 -1.31 8.14 9.13
N SER A 224 -0.80 9.28 9.60
CA SER A 224 0.19 10.07 8.88
C SER A 224 1.59 9.54 9.12
N TYR A 225 2.44 9.64 8.10
CA TYR A 225 3.83 9.19 8.15
C TYR A 225 4.76 10.31 7.72
N THR A 226 6.05 10.08 7.91
CA THR A 226 7.11 10.98 7.47
C THR A 226 8.05 10.25 6.52
N MET A 227 8.29 10.81 5.34
CA MET A 227 9.28 10.33 4.39
C MET A 227 10.61 11.05 4.61
N VAL A 228 11.69 10.30 4.83
CA VAL A 228 13.06 10.81 4.92
C VAL A 228 13.69 10.79 3.53
N LEU A 229 14.30 11.90 3.15
CA LEU A 229 14.92 12.12 1.84
C LEU A 229 16.38 12.52 1.99
N SER A 230 17.18 12.19 0.97
CA SER A 230 18.47 12.87 0.77
C SER A 230 18.24 14.29 0.26
N LYS A 231 18.77 15.29 0.96
CA LYS A 231 18.76 16.70 0.52
C LYS A 231 19.52 16.91 -0.79
N ARG A 232 20.52 16.07 -1.08
CA ARG A 232 21.36 16.18 -2.28
C ARG A 232 20.68 15.66 -3.53
N THR A 233 20.01 14.51 -3.44
CA THR A 233 19.44 13.81 -4.60
C THR A 233 17.92 13.84 -4.64
N GLY A 234 17.27 14.22 -3.55
CA GLY A 234 15.83 14.08 -3.36
C GLY A 234 15.37 12.63 -3.22
N GLN A 235 16.25 11.64 -3.21
CA GLN A 235 15.81 10.25 -3.21
C GLN A 235 15.19 9.86 -1.85
N PRO A 236 14.05 9.15 -1.84
CA PRO A 236 13.51 8.54 -0.64
C PRO A 236 14.47 7.52 -0.02
N LEU A 237 14.71 7.65 1.29
CA LEU A 237 15.61 6.79 2.04
C LEU A 237 14.87 5.89 3.01
N GLY A 238 13.71 6.32 3.52
CA GLY A 238 12.91 5.55 4.46
C GLY A 238 11.68 6.29 4.91
N VAL A 239 10.79 5.56 5.61
CA VAL A 239 9.56 6.10 6.18
C VAL A 239 9.56 5.85 7.68
N LEU A 240 9.10 6.85 8.43
CA LEU A 240 8.95 6.82 9.88
C LEU A 240 7.47 6.99 10.23
N ALA A 241 7.01 6.25 11.24
CA ALA A 241 5.66 6.36 11.80
C ALA A 241 5.55 7.57 12.73
N PHE A 242 5.52 8.76 12.13
CA PHE A 242 5.35 10.03 12.81
C PHE A 242 4.45 10.94 11.99
N ASP A 243 3.50 11.59 12.68
CA ASP A 243 2.60 12.58 12.11
C ASP A 243 3.31 13.95 11.99
N PRO A 244 3.60 14.45 10.78
CA PRO A 244 4.37 15.66 10.58
C PRO A 244 3.53 16.94 10.41
N TRP A 245 2.20 16.83 10.47
CA TRP A 245 1.27 17.94 10.25
C TRP A 245 1.11 18.88 11.47
#